data_AF-A0A3E2D9P6-F1
#
_entry.id   AF-A0A3E2D9P6-F1
#
_cell.length_a   1.000
_cell.length_b   1.000
_cell.length_c   1.000
_cell.angle_alpha   90.00
_cell.angle_beta   90.00
_cell.angle_gamma   90.00
#
_symmetry.space_group_name_H-M   'P 1'
#
loop_
_entity.id
_entity.type
_entity.pdbx_description
1 polymer ?
#
loop_
_entity_poly.entity_id
_entity_poly.type
_entity_poly.pdbx_seq_one_letter_code
_entity_poly.pdbx_strand_id
1 'polypeptide(L)'
;MADKLPVGDTIDNLKTDGQKFVQDSKALVTAEIKPAAKHAGIGAGMFGGAGYFGIVGALLLWLCGAFAFSLMWQHIGNWSILLSLVVGFATMAVVMFILAGILALVGKGQISQVKAPTGVVDEAKSTLAAVKSAVARGKYNATARSSVDASEVSSHAASAATGVAAPRRASGATATRH
;
A
#
# COMPACT_ATOMS: atom_id res chain seq x y z
N MET A 1 32.29 -4.80 -42.52
CA MET A 1 31.48 -5.86 -41.89
C MET A 1 30.70 -5.17 -40.77
N ALA A 2 29.43 -4.83 -41.00
CA ALA A 2 28.59 -4.18 -40.01
C ALA A 2 27.91 -5.28 -39.18
N ASP A 3 28.33 -5.45 -37.94
CA ASP A 3 27.66 -6.32 -36.98
C ASP A 3 26.28 -5.72 -36.68
N LYS A 4 25.26 -6.22 -37.38
CA LYS A 4 23.86 -6.03 -37.00
C LYS A 4 23.60 -7.00 -35.86
N LEU A 5 23.98 -6.63 -34.64
CA LEU A 5 23.44 -7.30 -33.46
C LEU A 5 21.91 -7.26 -33.59
N PRO A 6 21.23 -8.42 -33.71
CA PRO A 6 19.80 -8.46 -33.88
C PRO A 6 19.15 -7.69 -32.73
N VAL A 7 18.10 -6.95 -33.03
CA VAL A 7 17.33 -6.16 -32.04
C VAL A 7 16.96 -7.02 -30.81
N GLY A 8 16.85 -8.35 -30.97
CA GLY A 8 16.72 -9.33 -29.90
C GLY A 8 17.84 -9.28 -28.84
N ASP A 9 19.11 -9.22 -29.23
CA ASP A 9 20.24 -9.19 -28.28
C ASP A 9 20.27 -7.90 -27.46
N THR A 10 19.81 -6.78 -28.02
CA THR A 10 19.73 -5.50 -27.29
C THR A 10 18.61 -5.51 -26.25
N ILE A 11 17.48 -6.16 -26.57
CA ILE A 11 16.34 -6.33 -25.66
C ILE A 11 16.69 -7.30 -24.53
N ASP A 12 17.39 -8.40 -24.84
CA ASP A 12 17.81 -9.38 -23.84
C ASP A 12 18.86 -8.83 -22.88
N ASN A 13 19.80 -8.01 -23.37
CA ASN A 13 20.75 -7.30 -22.52
C ASN A 13 20.05 -6.25 -21.63
N LEU A 14 19.12 -5.45 -22.16
CA LEU A 14 18.37 -4.46 -21.37
C LEU A 14 17.49 -5.13 -20.29
N LYS A 15 16.90 -6.29 -20.60
CA LYS A 15 16.14 -7.09 -19.62
C LYS A 15 17.04 -7.63 -18.52
N THR A 16 18.24 -8.07 -18.87
CA THR A 16 19.23 -8.58 -17.92
C THR A 16 19.76 -7.46 -17.01
N ASP A 17 20.07 -6.28 -17.57
CA ASP A 17 20.53 -5.10 -16.83
C ASP A 17 19.44 -4.50 -15.95
N GLY A 18 18.19 -4.47 -16.44
CA GLY A 18 17.02 -4.08 -15.64
C GLY A 18 16.78 -5.03 -14.46
N GLN A 19 16.96 -6.34 -14.67
CA GLN A 19 16.87 -7.33 -13.58
C GLN A 19 17.99 -7.14 -12.55
N LYS A 20 19.22 -6.81 -12.98
CA LYS A 20 20.34 -6.47 -12.09
C LYS A 20 20.04 -5.22 -11.24
N PHE A 21 19.60 -4.14 -11.85
CA PHE A 21 19.24 -2.90 -11.14
C PHE A 21 18.13 -3.09 -10.10
N VAL A 22 17.12 -3.92 -10.42
CA VAL A 22 16.05 -4.26 -9.46
C VAL A 22 16.59 -5.08 -8.29
N GLN A 23 17.52 -5.99 -8.52
CA GLN A 23 18.17 -6.75 -7.45
C GLN A 23 19.06 -5.86 -6.58
N ASP A 24 19.81 -4.94 -7.18
CA ASP A 24 20.68 -4.01 -6.46
C ASP A 24 19.86 -3.01 -5.64
N SER A 25 18.78 -2.47 -6.21
CA SER A 25 17.83 -1.60 -5.50
C SER A 25 17.16 -2.34 -4.35
N LYS A 26 16.77 -3.62 -4.54
CA LYS A 26 16.22 -4.45 -3.46
C LYS A 26 17.24 -4.70 -2.35
N ALA A 27 18.49 -4.99 -2.69
CA ALA A 27 19.54 -5.24 -1.70
C ALA A 27 19.82 -3.99 -0.85
N LEU A 28 19.89 -2.83 -1.49
CA LEU A 28 20.13 -1.55 -0.84
C LEU A 28 18.94 -1.11 0.02
N VAL A 29 17.73 -1.18 -0.54
CA VAL A 29 16.48 -0.90 0.18
C VAL A 29 16.30 -1.87 1.34
N THR A 30 16.65 -3.15 1.17
CA THR A 30 16.57 -4.12 2.28
C THR A 30 17.63 -3.81 3.34
N ALA A 31 18.84 -3.41 2.97
CA ALA A 31 19.89 -3.06 3.93
C ALA A 31 19.52 -1.83 4.78
N GLU A 32 18.80 -0.87 4.20
CA GLU A 32 18.39 0.37 4.89
C GLU A 32 17.05 0.24 5.61
N ILE A 33 16.04 -0.39 4.99
CA ILE A 33 14.71 -0.56 5.58
C ILE A 33 14.72 -1.61 6.68
N LYS A 34 15.51 -2.68 6.60
CA LYS A 34 15.51 -3.74 7.62
C LYS A 34 15.88 -3.24 9.03
N PRO A 35 16.94 -2.45 9.25
CA PRO A 35 17.20 -1.87 10.56
C PRO A 35 16.13 -0.85 10.96
N ALA A 36 15.66 0.01 10.05
CA ALA A 36 14.59 0.97 10.33
C ALA A 36 13.29 0.27 10.76
N ALA A 37 12.88 -0.78 10.05
CA ALA A 37 11.72 -1.60 10.36
C ALA A 37 11.87 -2.35 11.68
N LYS A 38 13.08 -2.86 11.99
CA LYS A 38 13.36 -3.51 13.28
C LYS A 38 13.21 -2.51 14.43
N HIS A 39 13.81 -1.33 14.31
CA HIS A 39 13.72 -0.30 15.35
C HIS A 39 12.29 0.23 15.50
N ALA A 40 11.59 0.47 14.40
CA ALA A 40 10.17 0.84 14.41
C ALA A 40 9.31 -0.26 15.06
N GLY A 41 9.56 -1.53 14.75
CA GLY A 41 8.85 -2.67 15.32
C GLY A 41 9.10 -2.84 16.83
N ILE A 42 10.35 -2.74 17.28
CA ILE A 42 10.70 -2.77 18.70
C ILE A 42 10.08 -1.58 19.42
N GLY A 43 10.19 -0.37 18.87
CA GLY A 43 9.60 0.84 19.44
C GLY A 43 8.09 0.75 19.57
N ALA A 44 7.41 0.30 18.50
CA ALA A 44 5.97 0.07 18.53
C ALA A 44 5.57 -1.02 19.54
N GLY A 45 6.35 -2.11 19.63
CA GLY A 45 6.15 -3.17 20.61
C GLY A 45 6.32 -2.71 22.05
N MET A 46 7.40 -1.98 22.35
CA MET A 46 7.67 -1.41 23.67
C MET A 46 6.62 -0.37 24.05
N PHE A 47 6.19 0.48 23.12
CA PHE A 47 5.13 1.46 23.35
C PHE A 47 3.78 0.79 23.59
N GLY A 48 3.47 -0.27 22.84
CA GLY A 48 2.29 -1.11 23.09
C GLY A 48 2.33 -1.77 24.47
N GLY A 49 3.49 -2.31 24.86
CA GLY A 49 3.72 -2.85 26.20
C GLY A 49 3.55 -1.79 27.31
N ALA A 50 4.16 -0.62 27.14
CA ALA A 50 4.01 0.50 28.07
C ALA A 50 2.54 0.96 28.18
N GLY A 51 1.80 0.97 27.07
CA GLY A 51 0.36 1.22 27.07
C GLY A 51 -0.40 0.18 27.90
N TYR A 52 -0.14 -1.10 27.70
CA TYR A 52 -0.75 -2.18 28.48
C TYR A 52 -0.45 -2.06 29.98
N PHE A 53 0.82 -1.91 30.36
CA PHE A 53 1.22 -1.73 31.75
C PHE A 53 0.70 -0.43 32.35
N GLY A 54 0.56 0.63 31.55
CA GLY A 54 -0.09 1.87 31.95
C GLY A 54 -1.56 1.66 32.30
N ILE A 55 -2.30 0.90 31.49
CA ILE A 55 -3.69 0.52 31.78
C ILE A 55 -3.77 -0.31 33.06
N VAL A 56 -2.93 -1.35 33.19
CA VAL A 56 -2.89 -2.19 34.40
C VAL A 56 -2.57 -1.37 35.64
N GLY A 57 -1.55 -0.49 35.58
CA GLY A 57 -1.20 0.41 36.67
C GLY A 57 -2.33 1.37 37.04
N ALA A 58 -3.05 1.91 36.05
CA ALA A 58 -4.23 2.75 36.29
C ALA A 58 -5.36 1.97 36.99
N LEU A 59 -5.59 0.70 36.64
CA LEU A 59 -6.55 -0.16 37.34
C LEU A 59 -6.15 -0.40 38.80
N LEU A 60 -4.86 -0.64 39.07
CA LEU A 60 -4.35 -0.78 40.44
C LEU A 60 -4.51 0.51 41.25
N LEU A 61 -4.20 1.67 40.65
CA LEU A 61 -4.41 2.98 41.29
C LEU A 61 -5.89 3.25 41.56
N TRP A 62 -6.77 2.86 40.63
CA TRP A 62 -8.21 2.95 40.84
C TRP A 62 -8.64 2.10 42.04
N LEU A 63 -8.22 0.84 42.09
CA LEU A 63 -8.55 -0.05 43.20
C LEU A 63 -8.01 0.47 44.54
N CYS A 64 -6.76 0.96 44.55
CA CYS A 64 -6.13 1.59 45.71
C CYS A 64 -6.94 2.82 46.18
N GLY A 65 -7.34 3.70 45.27
CA GLY A 65 -8.17 4.86 45.58
C GLY A 65 -9.53 4.46 46.16
N ALA A 66 -10.18 3.43 45.61
CA ALA A 66 -11.44 2.92 46.12
C ALA A 66 -11.31 2.39 47.56
N PHE A 67 -10.23 1.66 47.87
CA PHE A 67 -9.94 1.25 49.24
C PHE A 67 -9.65 2.43 50.17
N ALA A 68 -8.88 3.43 49.73
CA ALA A 68 -8.61 4.63 50.50
C ALA A 68 -9.90 5.40 50.85
N PHE A 69 -10.80 5.59 49.87
CA PHE A 69 -12.12 6.19 50.12
C PHE A 69 -12.99 5.35 51.05
N SER A 70 -12.90 4.03 50.95
CA SER A 70 -13.64 3.11 51.83
C SER A 70 -13.19 3.25 53.30
N LEU A 71 -11.88 3.34 53.54
CA LEU A 71 -11.32 3.59 54.88
C LEU A 71 -11.72 4.96 55.42
N MET A 72 -11.72 5.98 54.57
CA MET A 72 -12.17 7.33 54.93
C MET A 72 -13.63 7.33 55.38
N TRP A 73 -14.53 6.68 54.64
CA TRP A 73 -15.95 6.58 55.01
C TRP A 73 -16.18 5.73 56.26
N GLN A 74 -15.39 4.69 56.48
CA GLN A 74 -15.42 3.89 57.71
C GLN A 74 -15.13 4.78 58.93
N HIS A 75 -14.11 5.62 58.86
CA HIS A 75 -13.68 6.47 59.97
C HIS A 75 -14.67 7.62 60.26
N ILE A 76 -15.37 8.13 59.24
CA ILE A 76 -16.30 9.26 59.39
C ILE A 76 -17.70 8.77 59.79
N GLY A 77 -18.18 7.71 59.15
CA GLY A 77 -19.56 7.22 59.33
C GLY A 77 -19.73 6.24 60.48
N ASN A 78 -18.65 5.59 60.93
CA ASN A 78 -18.71 4.46 61.87
C ASN A 78 -19.69 3.35 61.41
N TRP A 79 -19.85 3.23 60.09
CA TRP A 79 -20.76 2.29 59.42
C TRP A 79 -20.15 0.89 59.34
N SER A 80 -21.00 -0.11 59.07
CA SER A 80 -20.52 -1.47 58.76
C SER A 80 -19.47 -1.44 57.65
N ILE A 81 -18.46 -2.31 57.77
CA ILE A 81 -17.32 -2.37 56.87
C ILE A 81 -17.74 -2.63 55.42
N LEU A 82 -18.79 -3.44 55.23
CA LEU A 82 -19.34 -3.72 53.90
C LEU A 82 -19.93 -2.48 53.25
N LEU A 83 -20.66 -1.66 54.02
CA LEU A 83 -21.33 -0.48 53.48
C LEU A 83 -20.33 0.62 53.14
N SER A 84 -19.28 0.78 53.96
CA SER A 84 -18.18 1.71 53.67
C SER A 84 -17.39 1.30 52.42
N LEU A 85 -17.20 -0.01 52.20
CA LEU A 85 -16.55 -0.51 51.00
C LEU A 85 -17.35 -0.18 49.74
N VAL A 86 -18.66 -0.45 49.75
CA VAL A 86 -19.54 -0.13 48.61
C VAL A 86 -19.53 1.36 48.30
N VAL A 87 -19.64 2.21 49.33
CA VAL A 87 -19.67 3.67 49.16
C VAL A 87 -18.32 4.22 48.72
N GLY A 88 -17.20 3.67 49.21
CA GLY A 88 -15.86 4.06 48.77
C GLY A 88 -15.60 3.74 47.30
N PHE A 89 -15.99 2.54 46.85
CA PHE A 89 -15.94 2.15 45.44
C PHE A 89 -16.86 3.01 44.57
N ALA A 90 -18.08 3.30 45.03
CA ALA A 90 -19.01 4.18 44.32
C ALA A 90 -18.47 5.61 44.19
N THR A 91 -17.89 6.17 45.26
CA THR A 91 -17.27 7.51 45.25
C THR A 91 -16.13 7.56 44.23
N MET A 92 -15.25 6.56 44.25
CA MET A 92 -14.13 6.50 43.31
C MET A 92 -14.60 6.30 41.86
N ALA A 93 -15.68 5.55 41.63
CA ALA A 93 -16.28 5.43 40.30
C ALA A 93 -16.77 6.79 39.77
N VAL A 94 -17.43 7.59 40.59
CA VAL A 94 -17.87 8.95 40.20
C VAL A 94 -16.66 9.82 39.83
N VAL A 95 -15.59 9.79 40.63
CA VAL A 95 -14.35 10.52 40.33
C VAL A 95 -13.76 10.09 38.97
N MET A 96 -13.71 8.78 38.70
CA MET A 96 -13.23 8.26 37.42
C MET A 96 -14.12 8.63 36.23
N PHE A 97 -15.44 8.66 36.40
CA PHE A 97 -16.36 9.10 35.35
C PHE A 97 -16.17 10.58 35.00
N ILE A 98 -15.94 11.43 36.00
CA ILE A 98 -15.63 12.84 35.77
C ILE A 98 -14.31 12.96 34.99
N LEU A 99 -13.27 12.25 35.44
CA LEU A 99 -11.97 12.26 34.78
C LEU A 99 -12.06 11.75 33.33
N ALA A 100 -12.78 10.65 33.12
CA ALA A 100 -13.03 10.07 31.80
C ALA A 100 -13.81 11.02 30.89
N GLY A 101 -14.81 11.73 31.43
CA GLY A 101 -15.55 12.77 30.70
C GLY A 101 -14.62 13.89 30.22
N ILE A 102 -13.75 14.39 31.08
CA ILE A 102 -12.76 15.42 30.71
C ILE A 102 -11.81 14.88 29.63
N LEU A 103 -11.25 13.69 29.81
CA LEU A 103 -10.36 13.06 28.83
C LEU A 103 -11.06 12.83 27.48
N ALA A 104 -12.34 12.43 27.48
CA ALA A 104 -13.12 12.24 26.27
C ALA A 104 -13.35 13.55 25.51
N LEU A 105 -13.65 14.64 26.24
CA LEU A 105 -13.82 15.98 25.64
C LEU A 105 -12.50 16.50 25.05
N VAL A 106 -11.40 16.38 25.79
CA VAL A 106 -10.06 16.76 25.31
C VAL A 106 -9.66 15.91 24.10
N GLY A 107 -9.85 14.59 24.18
CA GLY A 107 -9.56 13.66 23.09
C GLY A 107 -10.36 13.99 21.83
N LYS A 108 -11.66 14.27 21.97
CA LYS A 108 -12.51 14.73 20.86
C LYS A 108 -11.98 16.03 20.25
N GLY A 109 -11.54 16.98 21.07
CA GLY A 109 -10.92 18.23 20.60
C GLY A 109 -9.67 17.97 19.76
N GLN A 110 -8.76 17.13 20.24
CA GLN A 110 -7.54 16.78 19.52
C GLN A 110 -7.81 16.01 18.23
N ILE A 111 -8.75 15.06 18.23
CA ILE A 111 -9.15 14.32 17.02
C ILE A 111 -9.76 15.26 15.99
N SER A 112 -10.55 16.23 16.43
CA SER A 112 -11.21 17.20 15.53
C SER A 112 -10.20 18.14 14.85
N GLN A 113 -9.01 18.31 15.43
CA GLN A 113 -7.90 19.10 14.86
C GLN A 113 -7.10 18.31 13.82
N VAL A 114 -7.23 16.97 13.78
CA VAL A 114 -6.53 16.14 12.80
C VAL A 114 -7.24 16.26 11.46
N LYS A 115 -6.68 17.08 10.56
CA LYS A 115 -7.11 17.13 9.16
C LYS A 115 -6.68 15.83 8.48
N ALA A 116 -7.63 15.08 7.93
CA ALA A 116 -7.31 13.85 7.20
C ALA A 116 -6.32 14.17 6.06
N PRO A 117 -5.28 13.34 5.84
CA PRO A 117 -4.28 13.57 4.79
C PRO A 117 -4.87 13.23 3.42
N THR A 118 -5.76 14.09 2.93
CA THR A 118 -6.48 13.91 1.66
C THR A 118 -5.53 13.87 0.48
N GLY A 119 -4.51 14.73 0.45
CA GLY A 119 -3.51 14.76 -0.62
C GLY A 119 -2.76 13.44 -0.79
N VAL A 120 -2.32 12.81 0.31
CA VAL A 120 -1.62 11.52 0.27
C VAL A 120 -2.53 10.40 -0.25
N VAL A 121 -3.80 10.41 0.17
CA VAL A 121 -4.77 9.39 -0.27
C VAL A 121 -5.16 9.59 -1.73
N ASP A 122 -5.34 10.82 -2.18
CA ASP A 122 -5.70 11.14 -3.56
C ASP A 122 -4.55 10.86 -4.54
N GLU A 123 -3.32 11.17 -4.15
CA GLU A 123 -2.13 10.88 -4.93
C GLU A 123 -1.86 9.37 -5.01
N ALA A 124 -2.08 8.63 -3.92
CA ALA A 124 -2.01 7.17 -3.93
C ALA A 124 -3.06 6.55 -4.87
N LYS A 125 -4.31 7.06 -4.86
CA LYS A 125 -5.38 6.60 -5.77
C LYS A 125 -5.05 6.93 -7.23
N SER A 126 -4.54 8.13 -7.49
CA SER A 126 -4.15 8.56 -8.84
C SER A 126 -3.03 7.68 -9.40
N THR A 127 -2.01 7.41 -8.58
CA THR A 127 -0.89 6.52 -8.94
C THR A 127 -1.39 5.10 -9.25
N LEU A 128 -2.28 4.55 -8.42
CA LEU A 128 -2.89 3.24 -8.66
C LEU A 128 -3.71 3.20 -9.96
N ALA A 129 -4.48 4.25 -10.24
CA ALA A 129 -5.25 4.37 -11.47
C ALA A 129 -4.33 4.48 -12.70
N ALA A 130 -3.24 5.24 -12.61
CA ALA A 130 -2.24 5.37 -13.66
C ALA A 130 -1.55 4.02 -13.96
N VAL A 131 -1.16 3.28 -12.93
CA VAL A 131 -0.56 1.94 -13.08
C VAL A 131 -1.56 0.96 -13.71
N LYS A 132 -2.80 0.93 -13.22
CA LYS A 132 -3.84 0.02 -13.76
C LYS A 132 -4.17 0.32 -15.22
N SER A 133 -4.26 1.59 -15.58
CA SER A 133 -4.52 2.01 -16.96
C SER A 133 -3.32 1.72 -17.89
N ALA A 134 -2.09 1.88 -17.41
CA ALA A 134 -0.89 1.48 -18.16
C ALA A 134 -0.86 -0.04 -18.45
N VAL A 135 -1.18 -0.86 -17.44
CA VAL A 135 -1.25 -2.33 -17.58
C VAL A 135 -2.36 -2.73 -18.55
N ALA A 136 -3.54 -2.11 -18.45
CA ALA A 136 -4.65 -2.39 -19.36
C ALA A 136 -4.27 -2.07 -20.82
N ARG A 137 -3.73 -0.87 -21.09
CA ARG A 137 -3.25 -0.47 -22.42
C ARG A 137 -2.18 -1.42 -22.97
N GLY A 138 -1.25 -1.88 -22.14
CA GLY A 138 -0.25 -2.87 -22.53
C GLY A 138 -0.85 -4.18 -23.03
N LYS A 139 -1.91 -4.67 -22.36
CA LYS A 139 -2.63 -5.89 -22.80
C LYS A 139 -3.36 -5.69 -24.14
N TYR A 140 -4.07 -4.58 -24.31
CA TYR A 140 -4.77 -4.31 -25.59
C TYR A 140 -3.81 -4.16 -26.77
N ASN A 141 -2.68 -3.47 -26.57
CA ASN A 141 -1.69 -3.27 -27.62
C ASN A 141 -0.98 -4.57 -28.01
N ALA A 142 -0.75 -5.50 -27.06
CA ALA A 142 -0.18 -6.81 -27.35
C ALA A 142 -1.13 -7.67 -28.21
N THR A 143 -2.44 -7.66 -27.92
CA THR A 143 -3.45 -8.42 -28.67
C THR A 143 -3.76 -7.80 -30.04
N ALA A 144 -3.74 -6.47 -30.14
CA ALA A 144 -3.87 -5.77 -31.42
C ALA A 144 -2.67 -6.09 -32.34
N ARG A 145 -1.45 -6.11 -31.79
CA ARG A 145 -0.25 -6.46 -32.57
C ARG A 145 -0.25 -7.92 -33.02
N SER A 146 -0.71 -8.85 -32.17
CA SER A 146 -0.79 -10.27 -32.55
C SER A 146 -1.84 -10.57 -33.62
N SER A 147 -2.92 -9.77 -33.69
CA SER A 147 -3.96 -9.94 -34.71
C SER A 147 -3.59 -9.30 -36.05
N VAL A 148 -2.87 -8.16 -36.04
CA VAL A 148 -2.28 -7.57 -37.26
C VAL A 148 -1.24 -8.51 -37.85
N ASP A 149 -0.34 -9.05 -37.03
CA ASP A 149 0.70 -10.00 -37.46
C ASP A 149 0.09 -11.29 -38.05
N ALA A 150 -0.97 -11.82 -37.44
CA ALA A 150 -1.72 -12.96 -37.98
C ALA A 150 -2.39 -12.66 -39.34
N SER A 151 -2.83 -11.42 -39.57
CA SER A 151 -3.44 -11.00 -40.84
C SER A 151 -2.42 -10.78 -41.96
N GLU A 152 -1.22 -10.27 -41.63
CA GLU A 152 -0.13 -10.12 -42.60
C GLU A 152 0.42 -11.48 -43.04
N VAL A 153 0.54 -12.45 -42.13
CA VAL A 153 0.94 -13.82 -42.46
C VAL A 153 -0.07 -14.51 -43.39
N SER A 154 -1.38 -14.29 -43.17
CA SER A 154 -2.44 -14.81 -44.04
C SER A 154 -2.44 -14.16 -45.43
N SER A 155 -2.21 -12.84 -45.51
CA SER A 155 -2.11 -12.09 -46.77
C SER A 155 -0.90 -12.53 -47.61
N HIS A 156 0.26 -12.74 -46.98
CA HIS A 156 1.46 -13.25 -47.67
C HIS A 156 1.28 -14.68 -48.17
N ALA A 157 0.61 -15.55 -47.40
CA ALA A 157 0.29 -16.92 -47.82
C ALA A 157 -0.71 -16.96 -49.00
N ALA A 158 -1.71 -16.06 -49.01
CA ALA A 158 -2.67 -15.95 -50.11
C ALA A 158 -2.03 -15.38 -51.40
N SER A 159 -1.16 -14.37 -51.29
CA SER A 159 -0.44 -13.77 -52.42
C SER A 159 0.56 -14.75 -53.07
N ALA A 160 1.16 -15.66 -52.28
CA ALA A 160 2.02 -16.72 -52.80
C ALA A 160 1.24 -17.75 -53.63
N ALA A 161 -0.05 -17.96 -53.35
CA ALA A 161 -0.92 -18.87 -54.09
C ALA A 161 -1.52 -18.24 -55.38
N THR A 162 -1.64 -16.91 -55.46
CA THR A 162 -2.24 -16.22 -56.62
C THR A 162 -1.24 -15.84 -57.72
N GLY A 163 0.08 -15.95 -57.48
CA GLY A 163 1.13 -15.60 -58.45
C GLY A 163 1.29 -16.53 -59.65
N VAL A 164 0.50 -17.61 -59.76
CA VAL A 164 0.68 -18.66 -60.79
C VAL A 164 -0.34 -18.58 -61.94
N ALA A 165 -1.17 -17.53 -62.03
CA ALA A 165 -2.13 -17.40 -63.13
C ALA A 165 -2.37 -15.94 -63.58
N ALA A 166 -1.54 -15.43 -64.50
CA ALA A 166 -1.91 -14.31 -65.36
C ALA A 166 -1.37 -14.54 -66.79
N PRO A 167 -2.18 -14.42 -67.85
CA PRO A 167 -1.78 -14.80 -69.20
C PRO A 167 -0.91 -13.72 -69.85
N ARG A 168 0.19 -14.19 -70.45
CA ARG A 168 1.13 -13.40 -71.24
C ARG A 168 0.45 -12.90 -72.53
N ARG A 169 0.09 -11.62 -72.59
CA ARG A 169 -0.29 -10.96 -73.86
C ARG A 169 0.89 -10.12 -74.37
N ALA A 170 1.46 -10.59 -75.47
CA ALA A 170 2.53 -9.94 -76.23
C ALA A 170 2.00 -8.79 -77.11
N SER A 171 2.94 -8.04 -77.70
CA SER A 171 2.81 -7.00 -78.75
C SER A 171 2.70 -5.56 -78.21
N GLY A 172 3.54 -4.58 -78.58
CA GLY A 172 4.60 -4.46 -79.57
C GLY A 172 4.92 -2.96 -79.81
N ALA A 173 6.07 -2.68 -80.44
CA ALA A 173 6.50 -1.43 -81.11
C ALA A 173 6.91 -0.20 -80.22
N THR A 174 8.18 0.26 -80.27
CA THR A 174 8.75 1.31 -81.16
C THR A 174 8.22 2.72 -80.76
N ALA A 175 8.99 3.74 -80.36
CA ALA A 175 10.11 4.37 -81.05
C ALA A 175 10.80 5.48 -80.20
N THR A 176 12.13 5.63 -80.40
CA THR A 176 12.92 6.87 -80.66
C THR A 176 12.79 8.16 -79.82
N ARG A 177 13.93 8.54 -79.21
CA ARG A 177 14.63 9.85 -79.10
C ARG A 177 13.79 11.14 -79.15
N HIS A 178 13.88 11.98 -78.11
CA HIS A 178 14.89 13.04 -77.96
C HIS A 178 14.87 13.60 -76.54
#